data_AF-A0A0B7G1T3-F1
#
_entry.id   AF-A0A0B7G1T3-F1
#
_cell.length_a   1.000
_cell.length_b   1.000
_cell.length_c   1.000
_cell.angle_alpha   90.00
_cell.angle_beta   90.00
_cell.angle_gamma   90.00
#
_symmetry.space_group_name_H-M   'P 1'
#
loop_
_entity.id
_entity.type
_entity.pdbx_description
1 polymer ?
#
loop_
_entity_poly.entity_id
_entity_poly.type
_entity_poly.pdbx_seq_one_letter_code
_entity_poly.pdbx_strand_id
1 'polypeptide(L)'
;MAKLGFLDRGETIRAILAESGEPAMPLMAQLLDELQHSGADQSTLSQSWEGNTQRDQLRAQVLKHWNDTALRSKSGRPVDAILCPVAPTLAPPHGTVRWIGYTSYWNLLDLPAVVFPSKKPFDASAWESGSKSNSLRDKPLNPIDEFVRAQWDPKAFDGAPISLQLVGRRWQEEKLLAALQHVEDAMARFD
;
A
#
# COMPACT_ATOMS: atom_id res chain seq x y z
N MET A 1 5.54 -9.47 -5.90
CA MET A 1 5.20 -8.10 -6.37
C MET A 1 6.19 -7.59 -7.40
N ALA A 2 7.45 -7.31 -7.02
CA ALA A 2 8.44 -6.75 -7.94
C ALA A 2 8.60 -7.55 -9.26
N LYS A 3 8.63 -8.89 -9.19
CA LYS A 3 8.75 -9.76 -10.38
C LYS A 3 7.58 -9.64 -11.37
N LEU A 4 6.37 -9.30 -10.90
CA LEU A 4 5.19 -9.12 -11.76
C LEU A 4 5.01 -7.65 -12.19
N GLY A 5 5.55 -6.71 -11.43
CA GLY A 5 5.46 -5.27 -11.72
C GLY A 5 6.57 -4.73 -12.62
N PHE A 6 7.74 -5.38 -12.65
CA PHE A 6 8.92 -4.92 -13.39
C PHE A 6 9.53 -6.06 -14.21
N LEU A 7 8.84 -6.46 -15.29
CA LEU A 7 9.23 -7.62 -16.12
C LEU A 7 10.59 -7.43 -16.83
N ASP A 8 10.86 -6.21 -17.30
CA ASP A 8 12.10 -5.81 -17.98
C ASP A 8 13.15 -5.24 -17.01
N ARG A 9 12.87 -5.24 -15.70
CA ARG A 9 13.74 -4.71 -14.64
C ARG A 9 14.14 -3.24 -14.84
N GLY A 10 13.26 -2.44 -15.45
CA GLY A 10 13.48 -1.03 -15.68
C GLY A 10 14.43 -0.72 -16.85
N GLU A 11 14.68 -1.69 -17.74
CA GLU A 11 15.51 -1.49 -18.92
C GLU A 11 14.95 -0.42 -19.84
N THR A 12 13.64 -0.48 -20.09
CA THR A 12 12.95 0.55 -20.88
C THR A 12 13.09 1.93 -20.25
N ILE A 13 12.97 2.00 -18.92
CA ILE A 13 13.11 3.27 -18.18
C ILE A 13 14.52 3.83 -18.33
N ARG A 14 15.56 2.98 -18.19
CA ARG A 14 16.96 3.38 -18.37
C ARG A 14 17.24 3.88 -19.80
N ALA A 15 16.69 3.20 -20.81
CA ALA A 15 16.86 3.59 -22.21
C ALA A 15 16.26 4.98 -22.50
N ILE A 16 15.04 5.25 -22.00
CA ILE A 16 14.38 6.55 -22.15
C ILE A 16 15.16 7.67 -21.44
N LEU A 17 15.65 7.40 -20.22
CA LEU A 17 16.48 8.37 -19.49
C LEU A 17 17.76 8.69 -20.26
N ALA A 18 18.43 7.67 -20.82
CA ALA A 18 19.62 7.86 -21.64
C ALA A 18 19.34 8.68 -22.92
N GLU A 19 18.19 8.46 -23.57
CA GLU A 19 17.77 9.24 -24.74
C GLU A 19 17.50 10.71 -24.38
N SER A 20 16.86 10.96 -23.23
CA SER A 20 16.54 12.31 -22.77
C SER A 20 17.78 13.11 -22.33
N GLY A 21 18.82 12.43 -21.85
CA GLY A 21 19.98 13.06 -21.20
C GLY A 21 19.72 13.54 -19.76
N GLU A 22 18.51 13.34 -19.22
CA GLU A 22 18.15 13.75 -17.86
C GLU A 22 18.49 12.66 -16.83
N PRO A 23 18.94 13.03 -15.61
CA PRO A 23 19.17 12.06 -14.55
C PRO A 23 17.84 11.53 -14.00
N ALA A 24 17.83 10.25 -13.58
CA ALA A 24 16.72 9.73 -12.81
C ALA A 24 16.53 10.52 -11.51
N MET A 25 15.28 10.82 -11.18
CA MET A 25 14.93 11.33 -9.85
C MET A 25 15.43 10.35 -8.76
N PRO A 26 15.86 10.82 -7.57
CA PRO A 26 16.54 9.97 -6.59
C PRO A 26 15.81 8.67 -6.24
N LEU A 27 14.48 8.72 -6.06
CA LEU A 27 13.67 7.54 -5.76
C LEU A 27 13.62 6.55 -6.93
N MET A 28 13.57 7.05 -8.17
CA MET A 28 13.62 6.22 -9.37
C MET A 28 15.01 5.59 -9.53
N ALA A 29 16.08 6.34 -9.29
CA ALA A 29 17.44 5.82 -9.30
C ALA A 29 17.60 4.66 -8.30
N GLN A 30 17.09 4.83 -7.07
CA GLN A 30 17.08 3.77 -6.05
C GLN A 30 16.30 2.54 -6.49
N LEU A 31 15.09 2.72 -7.04
CA LEU A 31 14.29 1.60 -7.55
C LEU A 31 15.02 0.85 -8.67
N LEU A 32 15.61 1.56 -9.62
CA LEU A 32 16.36 0.96 -10.73
C LEU A 32 17.60 0.20 -10.23
N ASP A 33 18.29 0.74 -9.23
CA ASP A 33 19.44 0.10 -8.58
C ASP A 33 19.03 -1.18 -7.83
N GLU A 34 17.95 -1.15 -7.05
CA GLU A 34 17.39 -2.33 -6.39
C GLU A 34 16.96 -3.40 -7.41
N LEU A 35 16.35 -2.99 -8.52
CA LEU A 35 16.00 -3.87 -9.63
C LEU A 35 17.24 -4.40 -10.36
N GLN A 36 18.39 -3.73 -10.31
CA GLN A 36 19.61 -4.28 -10.91
C GLN A 36 20.26 -5.31 -9.98
N HIS A 37 20.31 -5.02 -8.68
CA HIS A 37 21.03 -5.82 -7.68
C HIS A 37 20.21 -6.96 -7.06
N SER A 38 18.93 -7.11 -7.42
CA SER A 38 18.08 -8.17 -6.87
C SER A 38 18.48 -9.61 -7.30
N GLY A 39 19.50 -9.78 -8.14
CA GLY A 39 20.03 -11.08 -8.56
C GLY A 39 19.09 -11.93 -9.43
N ALA A 40 18.05 -11.32 -10.00
CA ALA A 40 17.12 -12.00 -10.89
C ALA A 40 17.28 -11.49 -12.32
N ASP A 41 17.10 -12.37 -13.31
CA ASP A 41 17.17 -11.98 -14.72
C ASP A 41 15.88 -11.29 -15.19
N GLN A 42 15.97 -10.61 -16.33
CA GLN A 42 14.79 -10.12 -17.03
C GLN A 42 13.86 -11.29 -17.37
N SER A 43 12.55 -11.05 -17.28
CA SER A 43 11.58 -12.11 -17.58
C SER A 43 11.49 -12.33 -19.08
N THR A 44 11.73 -13.57 -19.52
CA THR A 44 11.39 -14.00 -20.87
C THR A 44 9.87 -13.93 -21.10
N LEU A 45 9.44 -13.97 -22.37
CA LEU A 45 8.02 -14.01 -22.70
C LEU A 45 7.29 -15.18 -22.02
N SER A 46 7.89 -16.37 -22.03
CA SER A 46 7.31 -17.56 -21.39
C SER A 46 7.14 -17.37 -19.87
N GLN A 47 8.16 -16.83 -19.19
CA GLN A 47 8.09 -16.52 -17.76
C GLN A 47 7.05 -15.43 -17.45
N SER A 48 6.83 -14.48 -18.37
CA SER A 48 5.79 -13.47 -18.20
C SER A 48 4.39 -14.08 -18.24
N TRP A 49 4.15 -15.08 -19.10
CA TRP A 49 2.87 -15.79 -19.17
C TRP A 49 2.65 -16.67 -17.94
N GLU A 50 3.69 -17.32 -17.44
CA GLU A 50 3.63 -18.04 -16.16
C GLU A 50 3.29 -17.07 -15.02
N GLY A 51 3.93 -15.91 -14.98
CA GLY A 51 3.65 -14.87 -13.99
C GLY A 51 2.20 -14.38 -14.04
N ASN A 52 1.63 -14.19 -15.24
CA ASN A 52 0.22 -13.84 -15.41
C ASN A 52 -0.71 -14.93 -14.87
N THR A 53 -0.37 -16.20 -15.13
CA THR A 53 -1.13 -17.35 -14.60
C THR A 53 -1.11 -17.38 -13.07
N GLN A 54 0.06 -17.20 -12.45
CA GLN A 54 0.21 -17.13 -11.00
C GLN A 54 -0.56 -15.96 -10.38
N ARG A 55 -0.53 -14.79 -11.04
CA ARG A 55 -1.32 -13.61 -10.63
C ARG A 55 -2.81 -13.92 -10.64
N ASP A 56 -3.31 -14.54 -11.69
CA ASP A 56 -4.74 -14.81 -11.83
C ASP A 56 -5.21 -15.90 -10.85
N GLN A 57 -4.36 -16.88 -10.55
CA GLN A 57 -4.59 -17.83 -9.45
C GLN A 57 -4.67 -17.13 -8.08
N LEU A 58 -3.75 -16.21 -7.79
CA LEU A 58 -3.78 -15.41 -6.56
C LEU A 58 -5.09 -14.60 -6.46
N ARG A 59 -5.50 -13.94 -7.55
CA ARG A 59 -6.76 -13.18 -7.61
C ARG A 59 -7.97 -14.07 -7.32
N ALA A 60 -8.01 -15.27 -7.91
CA ALA A 60 -9.07 -16.23 -7.65
C ALA A 60 -9.11 -16.67 -6.18
N GLN A 61 -7.95 -16.95 -5.57
CA GLN A 61 -7.85 -17.33 -4.16
C GLN A 61 -8.30 -16.20 -3.23
N VAL A 62 -7.89 -14.96 -3.50
CA VAL A 62 -8.31 -13.80 -2.68
C VAL A 62 -9.80 -13.52 -2.85
N LEU A 63 -10.35 -13.62 -4.06
CA LEU A 63 -11.79 -13.45 -4.28
C LEU A 63 -12.60 -14.54 -3.57
N LYS A 64 -12.10 -15.79 -3.58
CA LYS A 64 -12.70 -16.87 -2.80
C LYS A 64 -12.66 -16.55 -1.31
N HIS A 65 -11.51 -16.13 -0.79
CA HIS A 65 -11.38 -15.74 0.62
C HIS A 65 -12.34 -14.60 0.99
N TRP A 66 -12.49 -13.61 0.11
CA TRP A 66 -13.45 -12.52 0.28
C TRP A 66 -14.87 -13.06 0.38
N ASN A 67 -15.29 -13.94 -0.53
CA ASN A 67 -16.63 -14.54 -0.49
C ASN A 67 -16.83 -15.40 0.78
N ASP A 68 -15.81 -16.17 1.18
CA ASP A 68 -15.83 -17.02 2.37
C ASP A 68 -15.99 -16.20 3.67
N THR A 69 -15.75 -14.88 3.66
CA THR A 69 -16.07 -14.03 4.82
C THR A 69 -17.54 -14.08 5.21
N ALA A 70 -18.43 -14.45 4.29
CA ALA A 70 -19.85 -14.73 4.57
C ALA A 70 -20.04 -15.79 5.67
N LEU A 71 -19.14 -16.77 5.74
CA LEU A 71 -19.18 -17.85 6.75
C LEU A 71 -18.89 -17.35 8.17
N ARG A 72 -18.30 -16.14 8.29
CA ARG A 72 -17.86 -15.55 9.57
C ARG A 72 -18.61 -14.27 9.90
N SER A 73 -19.36 -13.70 8.97
CA SER A 73 -20.09 -12.45 9.19
C SER A 73 -21.44 -12.73 9.86
N LYS A 74 -21.86 -11.83 10.75
CA LYS A 74 -23.18 -11.93 11.42
C LYS A 74 -24.36 -11.90 10.44
N SER A 75 -24.16 -11.31 9.26
CA SER A 75 -25.21 -11.15 8.25
C SER A 75 -25.28 -12.33 7.28
N GLY A 76 -24.35 -13.29 7.34
CA GLY A 76 -24.23 -14.35 6.35
C GLY A 76 -23.83 -13.86 4.95
N ARG A 77 -23.42 -12.59 4.81
CA ARG A 77 -22.98 -11.98 3.55
C ARG A 77 -21.47 -11.72 3.57
N PRO A 78 -20.78 -11.74 2.42
CA PRO A 78 -19.40 -11.29 2.34
C PRO A 78 -19.25 -9.85 2.83
N VAL A 79 -18.06 -9.47 3.30
CA VAL A 79 -17.77 -8.07 3.64
C VAL A 79 -17.97 -7.16 2.42
N ASP A 80 -18.54 -5.97 2.64
CA ASP A 80 -18.85 -5.03 1.56
C ASP A 80 -17.62 -4.22 1.12
N ALA A 81 -16.75 -3.86 2.08
CA ALA A 81 -15.49 -3.15 1.86
C ALA A 81 -14.46 -3.54 2.94
N ILE A 82 -13.17 -3.30 2.65
CA ILE A 82 -12.07 -3.46 3.60
C ILE A 82 -11.55 -2.08 4.00
N LEU A 83 -11.56 -1.76 5.29
CA LEU A 83 -10.90 -0.59 5.85
C LEU A 83 -9.48 -0.95 6.29
N CYS A 84 -8.47 -0.25 5.77
CA CYS A 84 -7.08 -0.49 6.14
C CYS A 84 -6.21 0.79 6.04
N PRO A 85 -4.98 0.78 6.61
CA PRO A 85 -4.03 1.87 6.43
C PRO A 85 -3.62 2.04 4.96
N VAL A 86 -3.37 3.28 4.52
CA VAL A 86 -2.85 3.58 3.17
C VAL A 86 -1.32 3.58 3.11
N ALA A 87 -0.66 3.89 4.21
CA ALA A 87 0.79 4.02 4.32
C ALA A 87 1.26 3.49 5.68
N PRO A 88 2.54 3.09 5.82
CA PRO A 88 3.07 2.59 7.08
C PRO A 88 3.37 3.70 8.10
N THR A 89 3.43 4.96 7.64
CA THR A 89 3.60 6.17 8.45
C THR A 89 2.85 7.33 7.78
N LEU A 90 2.82 8.50 8.41
CA LEU A 90 2.31 9.74 7.80
C LEU A 90 3.22 10.20 6.65
N ALA A 91 2.92 11.34 6.02
CA ALA A 91 3.65 11.83 4.85
C ALA A 91 5.17 11.83 5.08
N PRO A 92 5.94 10.88 4.53
CA PRO A 92 7.32 10.68 4.92
C PRO A 92 8.20 11.83 4.37
N PRO A 93 9.37 12.08 4.99
CA PRO A 93 10.32 13.05 4.46
C PRO A 93 10.64 12.84 2.97
N HIS A 94 11.00 13.91 2.28
CA HIS A 94 11.28 13.85 0.85
C HIS A 94 12.38 12.81 0.54
N GLY A 95 12.13 11.97 -0.48
CA GLY A 95 13.10 10.97 -0.95
C GLY A 95 13.25 9.74 -0.05
N THR A 96 12.41 9.58 0.98
CA THR A 96 12.54 8.46 1.92
C THR A 96 11.45 7.40 1.83
N VAL A 97 10.59 7.43 0.80
CA VAL A 97 9.64 6.34 0.56
C VAL A 97 10.43 5.07 0.22
N ARG A 98 10.24 3.99 0.99
CA ARG A 98 10.90 2.69 0.77
C ARG A 98 9.93 1.52 0.65
N TRP A 99 8.64 1.76 0.86
CA TRP A 99 7.64 0.69 0.87
C TRP A 99 6.26 1.19 0.46
N ILE A 100 5.64 0.47 -0.46
CA ILE A 100 4.33 0.81 -1.05
C ILE A 100 3.32 -0.34 -0.95
N GLY A 101 3.55 -1.28 -0.02
CA GLY A 101 2.78 -2.54 0.03
C GLY A 101 1.30 -2.35 0.33
N TYR A 102 0.92 -1.35 1.15
CA TYR A 102 -0.48 -1.09 1.50
C TYR A 102 -1.32 -0.66 0.30
N THR A 103 -0.73 -0.07 -0.74
CA THR A 103 -1.47 0.34 -1.96
C THR A 103 -1.21 -0.61 -3.11
N SER A 104 0.06 -0.99 -3.33
CA SER A 104 0.42 -1.87 -4.45
C SER A 104 -0.31 -3.20 -4.40
N TYR A 105 -0.53 -3.80 -3.21
CA TYR A 105 -1.25 -5.06 -3.06
C TYR A 105 -2.59 -5.08 -3.80
N TRP A 106 -3.36 -3.98 -3.72
CA TRP A 106 -4.66 -3.86 -4.37
C TRP A 106 -4.55 -3.70 -5.88
N ASN A 107 -3.50 -3.06 -6.40
CA ASN A 107 -3.20 -3.00 -7.83
C ASN A 107 -2.95 -4.40 -8.42
N LEU A 108 -2.19 -5.25 -7.71
CA LEU A 108 -1.96 -6.63 -8.15
C LEU A 108 -3.27 -7.43 -8.19
N LEU A 109 -4.15 -7.19 -7.24
CA LEU A 109 -5.44 -7.88 -7.16
C LEU A 109 -6.50 -7.32 -8.12
N ASP A 110 -6.26 -6.17 -8.74
CA ASP A 110 -7.23 -5.46 -9.58
C ASP A 110 -8.52 -5.14 -8.80
N LEU A 111 -8.34 -4.55 -7.62
CA LEU A 111 -9.43 -4.12 -6.73
C LEU A 111 -9.42 -2.59 -6.57
N PRO A 112 -10.57 -1.92 -6.69
CA PRO A 112 -10.65 -0.48 -6.50
C PRO A 112 -10.41 -0.11 -5.05
N ALA A 113 -9.76 1.03 -4.83
CA ALA A 113 -9.56 1.60 -3.52
C ALA A 113 -9.80 3.12 -3.54
N VAL A 114 -10.31 3.66 -2.44
CA VAL A 114 -10.49 5.10 -2.22
C VAL A 114 -9.80 5.49 -0.92
N VAL A 115 -8.98 6.55 -0.98
CA VAL A 115 -8.26 7.10 0.17
C VAL A 115 -9.02 8.30 0.69
N PHE A 116 -9.14 8.40 2.01
CA PHE A 116 -9.85 9.48 2.67
C PHE A 116 -9.15 9.88 3.97
N PRO A 117 -9.18 11.18 4.34
CA PRO A 117 -8.60 11.65 5.58
C PRO A 117 -9.50 11.31 6.79
N SER A 118 -8.90 11.09 7.95
CA SER A 118 -9.61 10.91 9.23
C SER A 118 -10.24 12.20 9.79
N LYS A 119 -10.12 13.33 9.07
CA LYS A 119 -10.54 14.70 9.43
C LYS A 119 -9.81 15.34 10.62
N LYS A 120 -9.17 14.56 11.50
CA LYS A 120 -8.30 15.07 12.56
C LYS A 120 -6.83 14.92 12.14
N PRO A 121 -6.07 16.03 11.98
CA PRO A 121 -4.64 15.93 11.78
C PRO A 121 -3.96 15.31 13.00
N PHE A 122 -2.76 14.82 12.82
CA PHE A 122 -1.94 14.33 13.92
C PHE A 122 -1.63 15.48 14.89
N ASP A 123 -1.80 15.24 16.19
CA ASP A 123 -1.49 16.17 17.27
C ASP A 123 -0.35 15.59 18.11
N ALA A 124 0.83 16.16 17.97
CA ALA A 124 2.03 15.73 18.69
C ALA A 124 1.94 16.00 20.20
N SER A 125 1.11 16.95 20.64
CA SER A 125 0.93 17.28 22.06
C SER A 125 0.09 16.24 22.79
N ALA A 126 -0.87 15.62 22.09
CA ALA A 126 -1.68 14.50 22.57
C ALA A 126 -0.97 13.14 22.42
N TRP A 127 0.20 13.11 21.77
CA TRP A 127 0.98 11.88 21.57
C TRP A 127 1.72 11.49 22.85
N GLU A 128 1.10 10.64 23.65
CA GLU A 128 1.78 9.98 24.76
C GLU A 128 2.75 8.92 24.21
N SER A 129 4.05 9.25 24.20
CA SER A 129 5.16 8.31 24.01
C SER A 129 5.14 7.25 25.12
N GLY A 130 4.24 6.28 25.01
CA GLY A 130 3.97 5.32 26.08
C GLY A 130 2.55 4.77 26.15
N SER A 131 1.59 5.21 25.31
CA SER A 131 0.29 4.53 25.26
C SER A 131 0.46 3.11 24.70
N LYS A 132 0.52 2.18 25.65
CA LYS A 132 0.79 0.75 25.50
C LYS A 132 -0.18 0.11 24.51
N SER A 133 0.22 0.00 23.25
CA SER A 133 -0.44 -0.88 22.28
C SER A 133 0.50 -2.03 21.92
N ASN A 134 0.40 -3.07 22.75
CA ASN A 134 0.73 -4.47 22.51
C ASN A 134 2.19 -4.83 22.19
N SER A 135 2.71 -5.65 23.11
CA SER A 135 3.91 -6.48 23.18
C SER A 135 4.28 -7.34 21.94
N LEU A 136 3.87 -6.95 20.72
CA LEU A 136 4.12 -7.74 19.51
C LEU A 136 5.30 -7.24 18.67
N ARG A 137 5.89 -6.05 18.92
CA ARG A 137 6.87 -5.47 17.98
C ARG A 137 7.93 -4.54 18.58
N ASP A 138 8.57 -4.93 19.69
CA ASP A 138 9.75 -4.19 20.20
C ASP A 138 10.92 -4.18 19.21
N LYS A 139 10.93 -5.13 18.26
CA LYS A 139 11.95 -5.24 17.21
C LYS A 139 11.35 -4.98 15.83
N PRO A 140 12.11 -4.33 14.93
CA PRO A 140 11.75 -4.26 13.51
C PRO A 140 11.58 -5.66 12.91
N LEU A 141 10.61 -5.81 12.01
CA LEU A 141 10.33 -7.07 11.33
C LEU A 141 11.33 -7.38 10.21
N ASN A 142 11.90 -6.34 9.60
CA ASN A 142 12.88 -6.39 8.52
C ASN A 142 13.57 -5.01 8.38
N PRO A 143 14.61 -4.87 7.56
CA PRO A 143 15.33 -3.60 7.40
C PRO A 143 14.47 -2.44 6.88
N ILE A 144 13.41 -2.71 6.11
CA ILE A 144 12.48 -1.68 5.62
C ILE A 144 11.62 -1.16 6.78
N ASP A 145 11.09 -2.05 7.62
CA ASP A 145 10.35 -1.68 8.83
C ASP A 145 11.23 -0.89 9.81
N GLU A 146 12.50 -1.28 9.97
CA GLU A 146 13.47 -0.54 10.77
C GLU A 146 13.66 0.89 10.24
N PHE A 147 13.88 1.02 8.93
CA PHE A 147 14.04 2.32 8.28
C PHE A 147 12.82 3.20 8.49
N VAL A 148 11.61 2.69 8.19
CA VAL A 148 10.36 3.46 8.32
C VAL A 148 10.10 3.89 9.77
N ARG A 149 10.36 3.01 10.75
CA ARG A 149 10.23 3.33 12.18
C ARG A 149 11.22 4.39 12.63
N ALA A 150 12.46 4.33 12.15
CA ALA A 150 13.48 5.32 12.48
C ALA A 150 13.14 6.73 12.01
N GLN A 151 12.19 6.88 11.07
CA GLN A 151 11.70 8.17 10.61
C GLN A 151 10.62 8.78 11.51
N TRP A 152 10.13 8.03 12.49
CA TRP A 152 9.05 8.51 13.35
C TRP A 152 9.53 9.61 14.29
N ASP A 153 9.13 10.84 13.99
CA ASP A 153 9.28 11.99 14.87
C ASP A 153 7.91 12.68 15.03
N PRO A 154 7.22 12.53 16.18
CA PRO A 154 5.93 13.17 16.42
C PRO A 154 5.94 14.66 16.12
N LYS A 155 7.01 15.38 16.43
CA LYS A 155 7.07 16.84 16.21
C LYS A 155 7.15 17.18 14.73
N ALA A 156 7.92 16.42 13.94
CA ALA A 156 7.99 16.61 12.50
C ALA A 156 6.66 16.30 11.79
N PHE A 157 5.82 15.47 12.41
CA PHE A 157 4.53 15.05 11.90
C PHE A 157 3.34 15.83 12.44
N ASP A 158 3.56 16.80 13.35
CA ASP A 158 2.50 17.60 13.92
C ASP A 158 1.70 18.33 12.82
N GLY A 159 0.37 18.27 12.91
CA GLY A 159 -0.53 18.82 11.90
C GLY A 159 -0.66 17.99 10.61
N ALA A 160 0.11 16.91 10.44
CA ALA A 160 0.03 16.09 9.23
C ALA A 160 -1.33 15.37 9.11
N PRO A 161 -1.91 15.26 7.91
CA PRO A 161 -3.16 14.54 7.72
C PRO A 161 -2.95 13.03 7.96
N ILE A 162 -3.88 12.42 8.69
CA ILE A 162 -3.93 10.97 8.85
C ILE A 162 -4.95 10.45 7.84
N SER A 163 -4.55 9.51 7.00
CA SER A 163 -5.41 8.95 5.95
C SER A 163 -5.52 7.44 6.07
N LEU A 164 -6.71 6.93 5.74
CA LEU A 164 -7.01 5.52 5.61
C LEU A 164 -7.49 5.25 4.18
N GLN A 165 -7.63 3.97 3.83
CA GLN A 165 -8.22 3.57 2.55
C GLN A 165 -9.35 2.57 2.77
N LEU A 166 -10.38 2.68 1.93
CA LEU A 166 -11.39 1.65 1.73
C LEU A 166 -11.10 0.94 0.42
N VAL A 167 -11.15 -0.39 0.44
CA VAL A 167 -10.98 -1.24 -0.74
C VAL A 167 -12.30 -1.92 -1.03
N GLY A 168 -12.74 -1.82 -2.28
CA GLY A 168 -13.97 -2.40 -2.77
C GLY A 168 -13.73 -3.65 -3.63
N ARG A 169 -14.83 -4.20 -4.14
CA ARG A 169 -14.76 -5.28 -5.12
C ARG A 169 -14.58 -4.70 -6.51
N ARG A 170 -13.92 -5.45 -7.39
CA ARG A 170 -13.77 -5.12 -8.80
C ARG A 170 -15.12 -4.79 -9.44
N TRP A 171 -15.19 -3.68 -10.17
CA TRP A 171 -16.40 -3.19 -10.85
C TRP A 171 -17.54 -2.78 -9.90
N GLN A 172 -17.22 -2.35 -8.69
CA GLN A 172 -18.20 -1.92 -7.69
C GLN A 172 -17.79 -0.56 -7.08
N GLU A 173 -17.19 0.30 -7.88
CA GLU A 173 -16.67 1.60 -7.48
C GLU A 173 -17.78 2.49 -6.86
N GLU A 174 -19.00 2.45 -7.40
CA GLU A 174 -20.14 3.22 -6.86
C GLU A 174 -20.54 2.72 -5.46
N LYS A 175 -20.51 1.40 -5.22
CA LYS A 175 -20.76 0.84 -3.89
C LYS A 175 -19.65 1.19 -2.92
N LEU A 176 -18.41 1.24 -3.39
CA LEU A 176 -17.27 1.67 -2.59
C LEU A 176 -17.41 3.14 -2.16
N LEU A 177 -17.83 4.02 -3.07
CA LEU A 177 -18.11 5.42 -2.76
C LEU A 177 -19.29 5.58 -1.79
N ALA A 178 -20.35 4.78 -1.94
CA ALA A 178 -21.44 4.75 -0.97
C ALA A 178 -20.97 4.27 0.42
N ALA A 179 -20.09 3.27 0.48
CA ALA A 179 -19.47 2.83 1.72
C ALA A 179 -18.59 3.92 2.34
N LEU A 180 -17.85 4.69 1.53
CA LEU A 180 -17.09 5.85 1.99
C LEU A 180 -18.00 6.89 2.64
N GLN A 181 -19.13 7.24 2.02
CA GLN A 181 -20.10 8.18 2.62
C GLN A 181 -20.51 7.75 4.02
N HIS A 182 -20.83 6.46 4.21
CA HIS A 182 -21.18 5.94 5.53
C HIS A 182 -20.03 6.04 6.54
N VAL A 183 -18.78 5.86 6.10
CA VAL A 183 -17.61 6.04 6.96
C VAL A 183 -17.41 7.51 7.32
N GLU A 184 -17.53 8.42 6.37
CA GLU A 184 -17.41 9.87 6.60
C GLU A 184 -18.50 10.41 7.54
N ASP A 185 -19.73 9.93 7.39
CA ASP A 185 -20.86 10.22 8.28
C ASP A 185 -20.63 9.69 9.69
N ALA A 186 -20.06 8.49 9.81
CA ALA A 186 -19.72 7.90 11.10
C ALA A 186 -18.62 8.71 11.81
N MET A 187 -17.57 9.12 11.08
CA MET A 187 -16.49 9.95 11.62
C MET A 187 -17.01 11.32 12.09
N ALA A 188 -17.92 11.94 11.34
CA ALA A 188 -18.49 13.25 11.70
C ALA A 188 -19.30 13.26 13.00
N ARG A 189 -19.66 12.09 13.54
CA ARG A 189 -20.37 11.96 14.84
C ARG A 189 -19.42 11.95 16.04
N PHE A 190 -18.12 11.78 15.81
CA PHE A 190 -17.07 11.76 16.84
C PHE A 190 -16.24 13.05 16.88
N ASP A 191 -16.65 14.05 16.10
CA ASP A 191 -16.20 15.44 16.18
C ASP A 191 -17.11 16.22 17.14
#